data_AF-A0A661K1W3-F1
#
_entry.id   AF-A0A661K1W3-F1
#
_cell.length_a   1.000
_cell.length_b   1.000
_cell.length_c   1.000
_cell.angle_alpha   90.00
_cell.angle_beta   90.00
_cell.angle_gamma   90.00
#
_symmetry.space_group_name_H-M   'P 1'
#
loop_
_entity.id
_entity.type
_entity.pdbx_description
1 polymer ?
#
loop_
_entity_poly.entity_id
_entity_poly.type
_entity_poly.pdbx_seq_one_letter_code
_entity_poly.pdbx_strand_id
1 'polypeptide(L)'
;LYVFTRAFRKACIRAAIYAVFFIFGLLLLTFRSIVNSLLAMIPLIVGTLWTTGLMWCLGVDFNLANSLFLPLIVGAGVEYGIVILNRWFQEKRNFKGLPLSTGKGIILAALTTTVGFGSLMISHHRGIYSLGMLATIGSIAVMTSAVVVLPAILYLCLRKTKHEVGEIIVAEVNIR
;
A
#
# COMPACT_ATOMS: atom_id res chain seq x y z
N LEU A 1 27.98 -18.71 -11.40
CA LEU A 1 27.03 -18.49 -10.29
C LEU A 1 26.82 -17.00 -9.95
N TYR A 2 27.88 -16.23 -9.62
CA TYR A 2 27.76 -14.80 -9.24
C TYR A 2 27.08 -13.88 -10.29
N VAL A 3 27.34 -14.12 -11.58
CA VAL A 3 26.72 -13.36 -12.69
C VAL A 3 25.19 -13.57 -12.70
N PHE A 4 24.73 -14.80 -12.47
CA PHE A 4 23.32 -15.15 -12.43
C PHE A 4 22.60 -14.47 -11.25
N THR A 5 23.16 -14.55 -10.05
CA THR A 5 22.60 -13.93 -8.84
C THR A 5 22.44 -12.41 -9.00
N ARG A 6 23.45 -11.74 -9.58
CA ARG A 6 23.38 -10.29 -9.84
C ARG A 6 22.40 -9.95 -10.97
N ALA A 7 22.37 -10.74 -12.04
CA ALA A 7 21.45 -10.53 -13.16
C ALA A 7 19.99 -10.67 -12.70
N PHE A 8 19.69 -11.70 -11.92
CA PHE A 8 18.36 -11.93 -11.36
C PHE A 8 17.92 -10.81 -10.41
N ARG A 9 18.78 -10.39 -9.47
CA ARG A 9 18.47 -9.26 -8.58
C ARG A 9 18.16 -7.99 -9.38
N LYS A 10 18.96 -7.69 -10.41
CA LYS A 10 18.71 -6.54 -11.30
C LYS A 10 17.39 -6.67 -12.05
N ALA A 11 17.04 -7.87 -12.52
CA ALA A 11 15.77 -8.14 -13.17
C ALA A 11 14.58 -7.88 -12.24
N CYS A 12 14.64 -8.36 -10.98
CA CYS A 12 13.58 -8.09 -9.99
C CYS A 12 13.42 -6.60 -9.68
N ILE A 13 14.54 -5.87 -9.52
CA ILE A 13 14.50 -4.42 -9.30
C ILE A 13 13.88 -3.70 -10.51
N ARG A 14 14.30 -4.06 -11.74
CA ARG A 14 13.71 -3.49 -12.96
C ARG A 14 12.22 -3.82 -13.07
N ALA A 15 11.82 -5.05 -12.76
CA ALA A 15 10.43 -5.46 -12.74
C ALA A 15 9.60 -4.67 -11.72
N ALA A 16 10.13 -4.45 -10.51
CA ALA A 16 9.47 -3.63 -9.50
C ALA A 16 9.31 -2.17 -9.96
N ILE A 17 10.34 -1.59 -10.57
CA ILE A 17 10.28 -0.23 -11.14
C ILE A 17 9.21 -0.15 -12.24
N TYR A 18 9.23 -1.08 -13.19
CA TYR A 18 8.23 -1.13 -14.25
C TYR A 18 6.82 -1.34 -13.70
N ALA A 19 6.65 -2.18 -12.68
CA ALA A 19 5.37 -2.37 -12.01
C ALA A 19 4.88 -1.08 -11.36
N VAL A 20 5.74 -0.34 -10.64
CA VAL A 20 5.38 0.94 -10.03
C VAL A 20 4.91 1.94 -11.10
N PHE A 21 5.66 2.10 -12.19
CA PHE A 21 5.27 3.02 -13.27
C PHE A 21 3.96 2.60 -13.94
N PHE A 22 3.79 1.31 -14.21
CA PHE A 22 2.59 0.77 -14.83
C PHE A 22 1.36 0.95 -13.92
N ILE A 23 1.49 0.61 -12.64
CA ILE A 23 0.43 0.79 -11.64
C ILE A 23 0.12 2.28 -11.47
N PHE A 24 1.11 3.15 -11.41
CA PHE A 24 0.89 4.60 -11.33
C PHE A 24 0.12 5.10 -12.56
N GLY A 25 0.47 4.64 -13.76
CA GLY A 25 -0.28 4.93 -14.99
C GLY A 25 -1.73 4.45 -14.94
N LEU A 26 -1.97 3.23 -14.43
CA LEU A 26 -3.33 2.72 -14.23
C LEU A 26 -4.11 3.54 -13.21
N LEU A 27 -3.51 3.88 -12.07
CA LEU A 27 -4.11 4.72 -11.05
C LEU A 27 -4.46 6.11 -11.58
N LEU A 28 -3.61 6.69 -12.43
CA LEU A 28 -3.90 7.95 -13.10
C LEU A 28 -5.11 7.83 -14.02
N LEU A 29 -5.23 6.72 -14.75
CA LEU A 29 -6.38 6.47 -15.62
C LEU A 29 -7.67 6.25 -14.81
N THR A 30 -7.59 5.53 -13.69
CA THR A 30 -8.74 5.25 -12.80
C THR A 30 -9.23 6.49 -12.06
N PHE A 31 -8.34 7.25 -11.43
CA PHE A 31 -8.71 8.38 -10.56
C PHE A 31 -8.65 9.74 -11.27
N ARG A 32 -8.06 9.80 -12.48
CA ARG A 32 -7.90 11.02 -13.30
C ARG A 32 -7.28 12.20 -12.54
N SER A 33 -6.49 11.92 -11.51
CA SER A 33 -5.87 12.93 -10.65
C SER A 33 -4.59 12.39 -10.03
N ILE A 34 -3.49 13.12 -10.26
CA ILE A 34 -2.16 12.78 -9.76
C ILE A 34 -2.16 12.66 -8.23
N VAL A 35 -2.86 13.56 -7.56
CA VAL A 35 -2.95 13.57 -6.09
C VAL A 35 -3.60 12.29 -5.57
N ASN A 36 -4.72 11.88 -6.18
CA ASN A 36 -5.44 10.68 -5.77
C ASN A 36 -4.65 9.41 -6.05
N SER A 37 -3.93 9.35 -7.17
CA SER A 37 -3.04 8.25 -7.51
C SER A 37 -1.88 8.13 -6.50
N LEU A 38 -1.29 9.26 -6.09
CA LEU A 38 -0.26 9.26 -5.05
C LEU A 38 -0.81 8.82 -3.69
N LEU A 39 -2.01 9.27 -3.32
CA LEU A 39 -2.69 8.82 -2.10
C LEU A 39 -2.88 7.30 -2.06
N ALA A 40 -3.20 6.68 -3.20
CA ALA A 40 -3.38 5.22 -3.29
C ALA A 40 -2.08 4.44 -3.03
N MET A 41 -0.93 5.07 -3.28
CA MET A 41 0.38 4.46 -3.08
C MET A 41 0.92 4.65 -1.67
N ILE A 42 0.34 5.53 -0.85
CA ILE A 42 0.83 5.80 0.51
C ILE A 42 0.87 4.52 1.38
N PRO A 43 -0.17 3.67 1.41
CA PRO A 43 -0.14 2.44 2.20
C PRO A 43 1.01 1.52 1.80
N LEU A 44 1.24 1.38 0.49
CA LEU A 44 2.34 0.61 -0.05
C LEU A 44 3.68 1.16 0.44
N ILE A 45 3.91 2.46 0.31
CA ILE A 45 5.19 3.09 0.66
C ILE A 45 5.47 2.91 2.16
N VAL A 46 4.51 3.28 3.00
CA VAL A 46 4.66 3.23 4.46
C VAL A 46 4.76 1.78 4.94
N GLY A 47 3.94 0.87 4.41
CA GLY A 47 3.99 -0.54 4.78
C GLY A 47 5.29 -1.21 4.34
N THR A 48 5.80 -0.88 3.14
CA THR A 48 7.10 -1.38 2.68
C THR A 48 8.23 -0.85 3.56
N LEU A 49 8.21 0.43 3.94
CA LEU A 49 9.17 1.01 4.88
C LEU A 49 9.16 0.28 6.23
N TRP A 50 7.98 0.05 6.81
CA TRP A 50 7.84 -0.75 8.03
C TRP A 50 8.37 -2.16 7.85
N THR A 51 8.10 -2.81 6.72
CA THR A 51 8.61 -4.15 6.44
C THR A 51 10.13 -4.17 6.40
N THR A 52 10.75 -3.20 5.73
CA THR A 52 12.22 -3.09 5.69
C THR A 52 12.82 -2.79 7.07
N GLY A 53 12.15 -1.98 7.90
CA GLY A 53 12.57 -1.73 9.28
C GLY A 53 12.46 -2.96 10.16
N LEU A 54 11.36 -3.72 10.04
CA LEU A 54 11.16 -4.99 10.73
C LEU A 54 12.17 -6.05 10.26
N MET A 55 12.46 -6.10 8.97
CA MET A 55 13.46 -6.99 8.39
C MET A 55 14.85 -6.73 8.99
N TRP A 56 15.22 -5.46 9.14
CA TRP A 56 16.46 -5.05 9.80
C TRP A 56 16.48 -5.45 11.28
N CYS A 57 15.38 -5.24 12.01
CA CYS A 57 15.25 -5.62 13.42
C CYS A 57 15.29 -7.14 13.66
N LEU A 58 14.73 -7.93 12.73
CA LEU A 58 14.66 -9.39 12.80
C LEU A 58 15.94 -10.07 12.28
N GLY A 59 16.92 -9.30 11.79
CA GLY A 59 18.18 -9.84 11.26
C GLY A 59 17.99 -10.73 10.03
N VAL A 60 16.95 -10.52 9.23
CA VAL A 60 16.67 -11.34 8.05
C VAL A 60 17.56 -10.86 6.90
N ASP A 61 18.45 -11.73 6.43
CA ASP A 61 19.34 -11.42 5.32
C ASP A 61 18.61 -11.25 4.00
N PHE A 62 19.02 -10.25 3.21
CA PHE A 62 18.49 -10.03 1.87
C PHE A 62 19.10 -11.05 0.88
N ASN A 63 18.44 -12.20 0.74
CA ASN A 63 18.87 -13.27 -0.16
C ASN A 63 18.27 -13.13 -1.59
N LEU A 64 18.62 -14.06 -2.48
CA LEU A 64 18.14 -14.05 -3.87
C LEU A 64 16.62 -14.19 -3.96
N ALA A 65 16.02 -15.07 -3.15
CA ALA A 65 14.57 -15.26 -3.12
C ALA A 65 13.85 -14.01 -2.60
N ASN A 66 14.39 -13.33 -1.59
CA ASN A 66 13.87 -12.06 -1.07
C ASN A 66 13.91 -10.94 -2.12
N SER A 67 14.68 -11.07 -3.20
CA SER A 67 14.60 -10.10 -4.31
C SER A 67 13.26 -10.16 -5.05
N LEU A 68 12.53 -11.29 -5.00
CA LEU A 68 11.17 -11.42 -5.52
C LEU A 68 10.13 -10.70 -4.69
N PHE A 69 10.42 -10.39 -3.42
CA PHE A 69 9.51 -9.65 -2.56
C PHE A 69 9.20 -8.24 -3.11
N LEU A 70 10.17 -7.55 -3.70
CA LEU A 70 9.99 -6.18 -4.21
C LEU A 70 8.87 -6.05 -5.26
N PRO A 71 8.86 -6.82 -6.37
CA PRO A 71 7.75 -6.76 -7.31
C PRO A 71 6.45 -7.32 -6.71
N LEU A 72 6.54 -8.32 -5.82
CA LEU A 72 5.38 -8.95 -5.18
C LEU A 72 4.62 -7.96 -4.28
N ILE A 73 5.33 -7.24 -3.41
CA ILE A 73 4.73 -6.29 -2.46
C ILE A 73 4.15 -5.08 -3.18
N VAL A 74 4.74 -4.65 -4.30
CA VAL A 74 4.20 -3.57 -5.13
C VAL A 74 2.85 -3.96 -5.71
N GLY A 75 2.70 -5.19 -6.21
CA GLY A 75 1.43 -5.69 -6.73
C GLY A 75 0.35 -5.80 -5.65
N ALA A 76 0.66 -6.53 -4.56
CA ALA A 76 -0.30 -6.77 -3.48
C ALA A 76 -0.61 -5.49 -2.68
N GLY A 77 0.38 -4.64 -2.42
CA GLY A 77 0.22 -3.52 -1.49
C GLY A 77 -0.65 -2.37 -2.01
N VAL A 78 -0.70 -2.15 -3.32
CA VAL A 78 -1.47 -1.05 -3.92
C VAL A 78 -2.98 -1.32 -3.90
N GLU A 79 -3.39 -2.60 -3.89
CA GLU A 79 -4.80 -2.97 -3.95
C GLU A 79 -5.61 -2.37 -2.79
N TYR A 80 -5.04 -2.36 -1.57
CA TYR A 80 -5.73 -1.82 -0.39
C TYR A 80 -5.96 -0.30 -0.51
N GLY A 81 -4.99 0.42 -1.05
CA GLY A 81 -5.11 1.85 -1.31
C GLY A 81 -6.21 2.15 -2.33
N ILE A 82 -6.27 1.37 -3.42
CA ILE A 82 -7.32 1.48 -4.44
C ILE A 82 -8.70 1.24 -3.83
N VAL A 83 -8.88 0.16 -3.08
CA VAL A 83 -10.18 -0.21 -2.51
C VAL A 83 -10.69 0.88 -1.57
N ILE A 84 -9.83 1.40 -0.68
CA ILE A 84 -10.20 2.47 0.26
C ILE A 84 -10.55 3.76 -0.48
N LEU A 85 -9.71 4.20 -1.43
CA LEU A 85 -9.98 5.43 -2.19
C LEU A 85 -11.23 5.31 -3.04
N ASN A 86 -11.43 4.19 -3.73
CA ASN A 86 -12.62 3.96 -4.53
C ASN A 86 -13.88 4.00 -3.65
N ARG A 87 -13.81 3.49 -2.42
CA ARG A 87 -14.92 3.61 -1.46
C ARG A 87 -15.14 5.06 -1.03
N TRP A 88 -14.08 5.78 -0.74
CA TRP A 88 -14.12 7.20 -0.39
C TRP A 88 -14.83 8.03 -1.48
N PHE A 89 -14.52 7.81 -2.76
CA PHE A 89 -15.20 8.48 -3.88
C PHE A 89 -16.67 8.08 -4.06
N GLN A 90 -17.07 6.89 -3.64
CA GLN A 90 -18.48 6.49 -3.68
C GLN A 90 -19.29 7.15 -2.57
N GLU A 91 -18.69 7.40 -1.41
CA GLU A 91 -19.37 7.97 -0.25
C GLU A 91 -19.35 9.52 -0.17
N LYS A 92 -18.67 10.18 -1.13
CA LYS A 92 -18.66 11.60 -1.62
C LYS A 92 -19.10 12.78 -0.75
N ARG A 93 -19.92 12.62 0.29
CA ARG A 93 -20.53 13.69 1.09
C ARG A 93 -20.71 13.35 2.59
N ASN A 94 -20.55 12.10 3.00
CA ASN A 94 -20.77 11.65 4.39
C ASN A 94 -19.61 10.82 4.97
N PHE A 95 -18.39 11.00 4.46
CA PHE A 95 -17.22 10.28 4.96
C PHE A 95 -16.83 10.75 6.38
N LYS A 96 -17.52 10.22 7.40
CA LYS A 96 -17.18 10.40 8.82
C LYS A 96 -16.08 9.43 9.28
N GLY A 97 -15.63 8.54 8.39
CA GLY A 97 -14.64 7.50 8.64
C GLY A 97 -14.83 6.34 7.65
N LEU A 98 -13.85 5.43 7.62
CA LEU A 98 -13.96 4.21 6.81
C LEU A 98 -15.15 3.38 7.31
N PRO A 99 -16.12 2.99 6.45
CA PRO A 99 -17.23 2.15 6.88
C PRO A 99 -16.74 0.85 7.50
N LEU A 100 -17.34 0.42 8.61
CA LEU A 100 -17.02 -0.85 9.27
C LEU A 100 -17.10 -2.04 8.32
N SER A 101 -18.03 -2.03 7.36
CA SER A 101 -18.16 -3.06 6.33
C SER A 101 -16.96 -3.11 5.38
N THR A 102 -16.46 -1.95 4.95
CA THR A 102 -15.27 -1.84 4.08
C THR A 102 -14.01 -2.22 4.84
N GLY A 103 -13.84 -1.74 6.07
CA GLY A 103 -12.71 -2.13 6.92
C GLY A 103 -12.66 -3.65 7.15
N LYS A 104 -13.79 -4.27 7.47
CA LYS A 104 -13.90 -5.73 7.60
C LYS A 104 -13.56 -6.45 6.30
N GLY A 105 -14.05 -5.97 5.16
CA GLY A 105 -13.74 -6.55 3.84
C GLY A 105 -12.25 -6.52 3.52
N ILE A 106 -11.58 -5.39 3.80
CA ILE A 106 -10.13 -5.25 3.58
C ILE A 106 -9.35 -6.18 4.53
N ILE A 107 -9.72 -6.23 5.80
CA ILE A 107 -9.07 -7.12 6.78
C ILE A 107 -9.21 -8.58 6.34
N LEU A 108 -10.40 -9.00 5.87
CA LEU A 108 -10.60 -10.37 5.36
C LEU A 108 -9.74 -10.65 4.13
N ALA A 109 -9.72 -9.75 3.14
CA ALA A 109 -8.88 -9.90 1.94
C ALA A 109 -7.39 -9.99 2.31
N ALA A 110 -6.93 -9.12 3.21
CA ALA A 110 -5.56 -9.12 3.68
C ALA A 110 -5.22 -10.35 4.52
N LEU A 111 -6.15 -10.88 5.31
CA LEU A 111 -5.96 -12.15 6.03
C LEU A 111 -5.77 -13.30 5.04
N THR A 112 -6.61 -13.40 4.01
CA THR A 112 -6.45 -14.45 2.98
C THR A 112 -5.11 -14.35 2.25
N THR A 113 -4.65 -13.13 1.95
CA THR A 113 -3.34 -12.86 1.32
C THR A 113 -2.19 -13.24 2.24
N THR A 114 -2.30 -12.86 3.53
CA THR A 114 -1.31 -13.17 4.56
C THR A 114 -1.19 -14.67 4.80
N VAL A 115 -2.30 -15.40 4.80
CA VAL A 115 -2.32 -16.87 4.86
C VAL A 115 -1.72 -17.48 3.60
N GLY A 116 -2.04 -16.94 2.42
CA GLY A 116 -1.45 -17.35 1.14
C GLY A 116 0.07 -17.22 1.14
N PHE A 117 0.62 -16.08 1.55
CA PHE A 117 2.06 -15.90 1.70
C PHE A 117 2.64 -16.73 2.85
N GLY A 118 1.91 -16.88 3.95
CA GLY A 118 2.33 -17.69 5.09
C GLY A 118 2.49 -19.18 4.73
N SER A 119 1.71 -19.68 3.77
CA SER A 119 1.84 -21.06 3.28
C SER A 119 3.22 -21.36 2.70
N LEU A 120 3.94 -20.36 2.15
CA LEU A 120 5.30 -20.55 1.64
C LEU A 120 6.29 -20.91 2.76
N MET A 121 5.98 -20.56 4.02
CA MET A 121 6.80 -20.92 5.18
C MET A 121 6.75 -22.43 5.50
N ILE A 122 5.88 -23.21 4.86
CA ILE A 122 5.87 -24.68 4.97
C ILE A 122 7.00 -25.29 4.11
N SER A 123 7.60 -24.52 3.20
CA SER A 123 8.66 -25.01 2.32
C SER A 123 9.94 -25.38 3.08
N HIS A 124 10.52 -26.52 2.72
CA HIS A 124 11.84 -26.96 3.21
C HIS A 124 12.99 -26.13 2.61
N HIS A 125 12.76 -25.41 1.51
CA HIS A 125 13.79 -24.59 0.89
C HIS A 125 13.90 -23.24 1.61
N ARG A 126 15.05 -22.98 2.25
CA ARG A 126 15.33 -21.73 3.01
C ARG A 126 15.00 -20.45 2.25
N GLY A 127 15.20 -20.41 0.93
CA GLY A 127 14.86 -19.25 0.11
C GLY A 127 13.35 -18.97 0.06
N ILE A 128 12.54 -20.01 -0.16
CA ILE A 128 11.08 -19.89 -0.22
C ILE A 128 10.50 -19.61 1.16
N TYR A 129 11.04 -20.25 2.20
CA TYR A 129 10.68 -19.96 3.59
C TYR A 129 10.88 -18.48 3.95
N SER A 130 12.07 -17.94 3.65
CA SER A 130 12.40 -16.53 3.92
C SER A 130 11.52 -15.57 3.11
N LEU A 131 11.23 -15.89 1.85
CA LEU A 131 10.34 -15.09 1.01
C LEU A 131 8.91 -15.09 1.57
N GLY A 132 8.40 -16.24 2.00
CA GLY A 132 7.09 -16.39 2.63
C GLY A 132 6.98 -15.55 3.90
N MET A 133 7.96 -15.67 4.80
CA MET A 133 8.02 -14.86 6.02
C MET A 133 8.02 -13.35 5.71
N LEU A 134 8.86 -12.91 4.77
CA LEU A 134 8.96 -11.51 4.39
C LEU A 134 7.67 -10.99 3.76
N ALA A 135 7.03 -11.79 2.89
CA ALA A 135 5.77 -11.45 2.26
C ALA A 135 4.60 -11.40 3.25
N THR A 136 4.56 -12.30 4.24
CA THR A 136 3.58 -12.27 5.34
C THR A 136 3.73 -11.03 6.19
N ILE A 137 4.95 -10.71 6.65
CA ILE A 137 5.22 -9.48 7.42
C ILE A 137 4.85 -8.25 6.59
N GLY A 138 5.24 -8.24 5.31
CA GLY A 138 4.94 -7.12 4.41
C GLY A 138 3.45 -6.92 4.16
N SER A 139 2.72 -8.00 3.95
CA SER A 139 1.26 -7.97 3.80
C SER A 139 0.59 -7.38 5.04
N ILE A 140 0.97 -7.82 6.24
CA ILE A 140 0.43 -7.29 7.51
C ILE A 140 0.79 -5.81 7.67
N ALA A 141 2.03 -5.42 7.37
CA ALA A 141 2.49 -4.04 7.51
C ALA A 141 1.75 -3.10 6.54
N VAL A 142 1.56 -3.50 5.28
CA VAL A 142 0.84 -2.71 4.27
C VAL A 142 -0.66 -2.67 4.57
N MET A 143 -1.27 -3.78 5.02
CA MET A 143 -2.65 -3.80 5.50
C MET A 143 -2.85 -2.81 6.66
N THR A 144 -1.98 -2.87 7.67
CA THR A 144 -2.06 -2.01 8.85
C THR A 144 -1.92 -0.54 8.45
N SER A 145 -0.98 -0.25 7.56
CA SER A 145 -0.81 1.07 6.97
C SER A 145 -2.06 1.53 6.21
N ALA A 146 -2.69 0.67 5.42
CA ALA A 146 -3.91 0.99 4.68
C ALA A 146 -5.08 1.34 5.60
N VAL A 147 -5.28 0.56 6.67
CA VAL A 147 -6.43 0.75 7.59
C VAL A 147 -6.20 1.91 8.57
N VAL A 148 -4.95 2.26 8.89
CA VAL A 148 -4.63 3.30 9.86
C VAL A 148 -4.21 4.61 9.19
N VAL A 149 -3.20 4.56 8.33
CA VAL A 149 -2.52 5.75 7.79
C VAL A 149 -3.37 6.41 6.71
N LEU A 150 -3.92 5.64 5.78
CA LEU A 150 -4.70 6.19 4.67
C LEU A 150 -5.98 6.93 5.13
N PRO A 151 -6.86 6.38 5.99
CA PRO A 151 -8.02 7.13 6.47
C PRO A 151 -7.63 8.33 7.33
N ALA A 152 -6.52 8.27 8.09
CA ALA A 152 -6.02 9.44 8.82
C ALA A 152 -5.63 10.58 7.87
N ILE A 153 -4.93 10.27 6.78
CA ILE A 153 -4.55 11.26 5.74
C ILE A 153 -5.79 11.79 5.02
N LEU A 154 -6.73 10.92 4.66
CA LEU A 154 -7.99 11.34 4.02
C LEU A 154 -8.80 12.27 4.93
N TYR A 155 -8.84 12.00 6.23
CA TYR A 155 -9.49 12.88 7.21
C TYR A 155 -8.83 14.26 7.28
N LEU A 156 -7.50 14.31 7.26
CA LEU A 156 -6.75 15.57 7.23
C LEU A 156 -6.99 16.37 5.94
N CYS A 157 -7.01 15.70 4.79
CA CYS A 157 -7.35 16.33 3.50
C CYS A 157 -8.76 16.91 3.51
N LEU A 158 -9.76 16.16 4.00
CA LEU A 158 -11.15 16.64 4.12
C LEU A 158 -11.27 17.84 5.07
N ARG A 159 -10.53 17.86 6.18
CA ARG A 159 -10.51 18.99 7.12
C ARG A 159 -9.98 20.26 6.46
N LYS A 160 -8.95 20.14 5.62
CA LYS A 160 -8.35 21.29 4.92
C LYS A 160 -9.35 21.92 3.94
N THR A 161 -10.05 21.11 3.15
CA THR A 161 -11.09 21.61 2.23
C THR A 161 -12.26 22.26 2.97
N LYS A 162 -12.64 21.73 4.14
CA LYS A 162 -13.71 22.33 4.95
C LYS A 162 -13.32 23.68 5.56
N HIS A 163 -12.04 23.87 5.89
CA HIS A 163 -11.52 25.15 6.40
C HIS A 163 -11.46 26.22 5.31
N GLU A 164 -10.99 25.88 4.11
CA GLU A 164 -10.91 26.81 2.98
C GLU A 164 -12.32 27.27 2.54
N VAL A 165 -13.29 26.35 2.47
CA VAL A 165 -14.69 26.71 2.14
C VAL A 165 -15.35 27.53 3.26
N GLY A 166 -15.01 27.25 4.52
CA GLY A 166 -15.48 28.05 5.67
C GLY A 166 -14.95 29.48 5.64
N GLU A 167 -13.68 29.69 5.31
CA GLU A 167 -13.09 31.02 5.17
C GLU A 167 -13.70 31.80 3.99
N ILE A 168 -13.99 31.14 2.86
CA ILE A 168 -14.61 31.80 1.69
C ILE A 168 -16.06 32.24 1.99
N ILE A 169 -16.85 31.41 2.68
CA ILE A 169 -18.23 31.77 3.05
C ILE A 169 -18.24 32.90 4.08
N VAL A 170 -17.33 32.88 5.07
CA VAL A 170 -17.20 33.97 6.05
C VAL A 170 -16.74 35.26 5.37
N ALA A 171 -15.86 35.17 4.37
CA ALA A 171 -15.44 36.32 3.58
C ALA A 171 -16.60 36.90 2.73
N GLU A 172 -17.44 36.08 2.09
CA GLU A 172 -18.61 36.57 1.33
C GLU A 172 -19.68 37.19 2.22
N VAL A 173 -19.91 36.66 3.42
CA VAL A 173 -20.90 37.19 4.37
C VAL A 173 -20.44 38.53 4.97
N ASN A 174 -19.14 38.76 5.14
CA ASN A 174 -18.60 39.99 5.73
C ASN A 174 -18.45 41.15 4.72
N ILE A 175 -18.75 40.92 3.43
CA ILE A 175 -18.73 41.94 2.35
C ILE A 175 -20.16 42.47 2.07
N ARG A 176 -21.21 41.90 2.67
CA ARG A 176 -22.59 42.40 2.63
C ARG A 176 -22.98 43.09 3.93
#